data_AF-A0A369I7L5-F1
#
_entry.id   AF-A0A369I7L5-F1
#
_cell.length_a   1.000
_cell.length_b   1.000
_cell.length_c   1.000
_cell.angle_alpha   90.00
_cell.angle_beta   90.00
_cell.angle_gamma   90.00
#
_symmetry.space_group_name_H-M   'P 1'
#
loop_
_entity.id
_entity.type
_entity.pdbx_description
1 polymer ?
#
loop_
_entity_poly.entity_id
_entity_poly.type
_entity_poly.pdbx_seq_one_letter_code
_entity_poly.pdbx_strand_id
1 'polypeptide(L)'
;MEPFWNKTLTRDALITVLTSAILALSCFYGPTIHLPFLVGVLSGISLGVLQPRKGWILAIEQVLLVIGFYFLINNLRLLPPFDADATQFTAFLQFLPIFAGSYLGGFLKRAF
;
A
#
# COMPACT_ATOMS: atom_id res chain seq x y z
N MET A 1 28.39 10.37 -2.98
CA MET A 1 27.25 9.47 -3.26
C MET A 1 26.48 9.36 -1.96
N GLU A 2 25.21 9.76 -1.93
CA GLU A 2 24.40 9.53 -0.72
C GLU A 2 24.17 8.02 -0.55
N PRO A 3 24.26 7.50 0.69
CA PRO A 3 24.06 6.08 0.94
C PRO A 3 22.65 5.65 0.50
N PHE A 4 22.58 4.46 -0.10
CA PHE A 4 21.31 3.88 -0.54
C PHE A 4 20.33 3.73 0.65
N TRP A 5 20.86 3.36 1.82
CA TRP A 5 20.14 3.27 3.08
C TRP A 5 20.31 4.57 3.90
N ASN A 6 19.21 5.23 4.26
CA ASN A 6 19.21 6.45 5.05
C ASN A 6 18.15 6.36 6.16
N LYS A 7 18.33 7.09 7.27
CA LYS A 7 17.37 7.13 8.39
C LYS A 7 15.95 7.49 7.95
N THR A 8 15.83 8.28 6.89
CA THR A 8 14.55 8.64 6.26
C THR A 8 13.86 7.41 5.65
N LEU A 9 14.60 6.54 4.97
CA LEU A 9 14.04 5.33 4.36
C LEU A 9 13.50 4.37 5.42
N THR A 10 14.19 4.21 6.56
CA THR A 10 13.71 3.37 7.66
C THR A 10 12.44 3.92 8.30
N ARG A 11 12.34 5.24 8.50
CA ARG A 11 11.12 5.88 8.99
C ARG A 11 9.96 5.68 7.99
N ASP A 12 10.23 5.87 6.71
CA ASP A 12 9.19 5.78 5.68
C ASP A 12 8.72 4.32 5.46
N ALA A 13 9.60 3.33 5.67
CA ALA A 13 9.24 1.91 5.74
C ALA A 13 8.28 1.62 6.91
N LEU A 14 8.56 2.16 8.11
CA LEU A 14 7.63 2.04 9.25
C LEU A 14 6.26 2.67 8.97
N ILE A 15 6.23 3.82 8.29
CA ILE A 15 4.97 4.45 7.84
C ILE A 15 4.26 3.52 6.86
N THR A 16 5.00 2.88 5.96
CA THR A 16 4.48 1.91 4.98
C THR A 16 3.83 0.72 5.66
N VAL A 17 4.36 0.24 6.78
CA VAL A 17 3.72 -0.82 7.58
C VAL A 17 2.35 -0.41 8.08
N LEU A 18 2.24 0.80 8.64
CA LEU A 18 0.97 1.31 9.15
C LEU A 18 -0.06 1.53 8.04
N THR A 19 0.36 2.12 6.91
CA THR A 19 -0.54 2.36 5.77
C THR A 19 -0.96 1.05 5.09
N SER A 20 -0.09 0.03 5.08
CA SER A 20 -0.43 -1.31 4.58
C SER A 20 -1.49 -1.99 5.44
N ALA A 21 -1.41 -1.87 6.77
CA ALA A 21 -2.42 -2.43 7.66
C ALA A 21 -3.79 -1.77 7.44
N ILE A 22 -3.84 -0.44 7.35
CA ILE A 22 -5.07 0.31 7.04
C ILE A 22 -5.63 -0.11 5.68
N LEU A 23 -4.77 -0.26 4.68
CA LEU A 23 -5.17 -0.67 3.35
C LEU A 23 -5.73 -2.10 3.34
N ALA A 24 -5.07 -3.04 4.02
CA ALA A 24 -5.57 -4.41 4.13
C ALA A 24 -6.94 -4.45 4.84
N LEU A 25 -7.13 -3.68 5.93
CA LEU A 25 -8.43 -3.56 6.59
C LEU A 25 -9.50 -3.01 5.64
N SER A 26 -9.14 -2.04 4.81
CA SER A 26 -10.09 -1.47 3.83
C SER A 26 -10.59 -2.52 2.83
N CYS A 27 -9.78 -3.53 2.48
CA CYS A 27 -10.20 -4.66 1.65
C CYS A 27 -11.30 -5.50 2.30
N PHE A 28 -11.29 -5.66 3.64
CA PHE A 28 -12.30 -6.44 4.37
C PHE A 28 -13.60 -5.65 4.61
N TYR A 29 -13.51 -4.32 4.78
CA TYR A 29 -14.66 -3.45 5.01
C TYR A 29 -15.38 -3.01 3.74
N GLY A 30 -14.69 -2.95 2.60
CA GLY A 30 -15.25 -2.47 1.35
C GLY A 30 -16.30 -3.43 0.79
N PRO A 31 -17.59 -3.05 0.69
CA PRO A 31 -18.60 -3.89 0.04
C PRO A 31 -18.37 -4.00 -1.48
N THR A 32 -17.52 -3.15 -2.04
CA THR A 32 -17.12 -3.13 -3.44
C THR A 32 -15.64 -2.80 -3.59
N ILE A 33 -15.11 -3.00 -4.79
CA ILE A 33 -13.69 -2.78 -5.12
C ILE A 33 -13.21 -1.32 -5.02
N HIS A 34 -14.12 -0.34 -4.98
CA HIS A 34 -13.79 1.08 -5.11
C HIS A 34 -13.02 1.63 -3.90
N LEU A 35 -13.45 1.27 -2.69
CA LEU A 35 -12.85 1.79 -1.47
C LEU A 35 -11.40 1.28 -1.28
N PRO A 36 -11.12 -0.03 -1.42
CA PRO A 36 -9.74 -0.54 -1.36
C PRO A 36 -8.82 0.09 -2.40
N PHE A 37 -9.29 0.25 -3.65
CA PHE A 37 -8.48 0.87 -4.70
C PHE A 37 -8.25 2.36 -4.47
N LEU A 38 -9.23 3.10 -3.96
CA LEU A 38 -9.04 4.50 -3.59
C LEU A 38 -7.96 4.64 -2.50
N VAL A 39 -8.04 3.82 -1.44
CA VAL A 39 -7.02 3.81 -0.37
C VAL A 39 -5.66 3.38 -0.92
N GLY A 40 -5.64 2.44 -1.87
CA GLY A 40 -4.43 2.04 -2.60
C GLY A 40 -3.75 3.17 -3.33
N VAL A 41 -4.51 3.93 -4.11
CA VAL A 41 -3.99 5.07 -4.87
C VAL A 41 -3.49 6.15 -3.91
N LEU A 42 -4.26 6.51 -2.88
CA LEU A 42 -3.88 7.54 -1.92
C LEU A 42 -2.61 7.16 -1.13
N SER A 43 -2.52 5.91 -0.69
CA SER A 43 -1.34 5.42 0.01
C SER A 43 -0.14 5.36 -0.93
N GLY A 44 -0.29 4.85 -2.15
CA GLY A 44 0.74 4.87 -3.19
C GLY A 44 1.27 6.28 -3.45
N ILE A 45 0.39 7.27 -3.69
CA ILE A 45 0.77 8.68 -3.89
C ILE A 45 1.58 9.19 -2.71
N SER A 46 1.14 8.90 -1.49
CA SER A 46 1.85 9.30 -0.27
C SER A 46 3.27 8.73 -0.21
N LEU A 47 3.46 7.45 -0.59
CA LEU A 47 4.79 6.84 -0.70
C LEU A 47 5.66 7.49 -1.77
N GLY A 48 5.08 7.81 -2.92
CA GLY A 48 5.75 8.53 -4.00
C GLY A 48 6.23 9.92 -3.55
N VAL A 49 5.41 10.65 -2.81
CA VAL A 49 5.76 11.97 -2.27
C VAL A 49 6.82 11.87 -1.17
N LEU A 50 6.74 10.86 -0.30
CA LEU A 50 7.73 10.60 0.76
C LEU A 50 9.10 10.27 0.18
N GLN A 51 9.16 9.42 -0.85
CA GLN A 51 10.39 8.99 -1.50
C GLN A 51 10.32 9.22 -3.02
N PRO A 52 10.55 10.44 -3.52
CA PRO A 52 10.36 10.75 -4.93
C PRO A 52 11.22 9.92 -5.88
N ARG A 53 12.43 9.48 -5.49
CA ARG A 53 13.30 8.64 -6.34
C ARG A 53 13.25 7.14 -6.02
N LYS A 54 12.85 6.78 -4.80
CA LYS A 54 12.92 5.41 -4.26
C LYS A 54 11.56 4.84 -3.85
N GLY A 55 10.46 5.54 -4.14
CA GLY A 55 9.10 5.18 -3.73
C GLY A 55 8.65 3.81 -4.25
N TRP A 56 9.24 3.33 -5.35
CA TRP A 56 9.01 1.98 -5.86
C TRP A 56 9.42 0.87 -4.87
N ILE A 57 10.42 1.11 -4.02
CA ILE A 57 10.84 0.16 -2.97
C ILE A 57 9.75 0.07 -1.90
N LEU A 58 9.25 1.22 -1.45
CA LEU A 58 8.14 1.29 -0.49
C LEU A 58 6.86 0.71 -1.08
N ALA A 59 6.62 0.89 -2.40
CA ALA A 59 5.49 0.26 -3.09
C ALA A 59 5.58 -1.27 -3.08
N ILE A 60 6.77 -1.85 -3.34
CA ILE A 60 6.98 -3.30 -3.23
C ILE A 60 6.73 -3.78 -1.80
N GLU A 61 7.29 -3.08 -0.81
CA GLU A 61 7.06 -3.36 0.60
C GLU A 61 5.56 -3.33 0.93
N GLN A 62 4.85 -2.30 0.50
CA GLN A 62 3.41 -2.15 0.74
C GLN A 62 2.60 -3.29 0.12
N VAL A 63 2.91 -3.71 -1.10
CA VAL A 63 2.23 -4.84 -1.76
C VAL A 63 2.44 -6.13 -0.98
N LEU A 64 3.68 -6.43 -0.58
CA LEU A 64 3.99 -7.63 0.21
C LEU A 64 3.30 -7.60 1.56
N LEU A 65 3.24 -6.44 2.22
CA LEU A 65 2.57 -6.27 3.50
C LEU A 65 1.06 -6.37 3.39
N VAL A 66 0.43 -5.85 2.34
CA VAL A 66 -1.02 -6.01 2.12
C VAL A 66 -1.38 -7.48 1.96
N ILE A 67 -0.59 -8.23 1.17
CA ILE A 67 -0.76 -9.68 1.02
C ILE A 67 -0.54 -10.39 2.36
N GLY A 68 0.51 -10.04 3.09
CA GLY A 68 0.81 -10.60 4.41
C GLY A 68 -0.30 -10.34 5.43
N PHE A 69 -0.82 -9.10 5.49
CA PHE A 69 -1.93 -8.72 6.37
C PHE A 69 -3.23 -9.39 5.95
N TYR A 70 -3.50 -9.58 4.66
CA TYR A 70 -4.63 -10.37 4.19
C TYR A 70 -4.59 -11.79 4.77
N PHE A 71 -3.47 -12.49 4.63
CA PHE A 71 -3.33 -13.84 5.20
C PHE A 71 -3.41 -13.83 6.73
N LEU A 72 -2.82 -12.83 7.39
CA LEU A 72 -2.89 -12.69 8.84
C LEU A 72 -4.35 -12.56 9.33
N ILE A 73 -5.11 -11.62 8.73
CA ILE A 73 -6.50 -11.36 9.09
C ILE A 73 -7.39 -12.57 8.77
N ASN A 74 -7.23 -13.15 7.58
CA ASN A 74 -8.03 -14.28 7.12
C ASN A 74 -7.78 -15.56 7.94
N ASN A 75 -6.51 -15.91 8.19
CA ASN A 75 -6.16 -17.14 8.90
C ASN A 75 -6.50 -17.07 10.40
N LEU A 76 -6.28 -15.91 11.03
CA LEU A 76 -6.64 -15.68 12.43
C LEU A 76 -8.13 -15.36 12.62
N ARG A 77 -8.90 -15.28 11.53
CA ARG A 77 -10.34 -14.94 11.52
C ARG A 77 -10.64 -13.67 12.32
N LEU A 78 -9.77 -12.67 12.22
CA LEU A 78 -9.88 -11.43 12.99
C LEU A 78 -11.08 -10.58 12.53
N LEU A 79 -11.39 -10.64 11.24
CA LEU A 79 -12.49 -9.91 10.61
C LEU A 79 -13.17 -10.81 9.57
N PRO A 80 -14.51 -10.91 9.57
CA PRO A 80 -15.24 -11.57 8.50
C PRO A 80 -15.17 -10.68 7.23
N PRO A 81 -14.83 -11.24 6.06
CA PRO A 81 -14.91 -10.49 4.81
C PRO A 81 -16.38 -10.20 4.48
N PHE A 82 -16.67 -8.99 3.96
CA PHE A 82 -18.00 -8.67 3.47
C PHE A 82 -18.37 -9.55 2.26
N ASP A 83 -17.43 -9.68 1.33
CA ASP A 83 -17.46 -10.60 0.19
C ASP A 83 -16.05 -11.21 0.05
N ALA A 84 -15.95 -12.53 0.14
CA ALA A 84 -14.68 -13.24 0.14
C ALA A 84 -13.92 -13.06 -1.18
N ASP A 85 -14.63 -13.11 -2.31
CA ASP A 85 -14.02 -13.02 -3.64
C ASP A 85 -13.53 -11.60 -3.91
N ALA A 86 -14.35 -10.60 -3.55
CA ALA A 86 -13.97 -9.19 -3.68
C ALA A 86 -12.79 -8.81 -2.77
N THR A 87 -12.77 -9.32 -1.53
CA THR A 87 -11.68 -9.07 -0.57
C THR A 87 -10.36 -9.64 -1.10
N GLN A 88 -10.38 -10.89 -1.59
CA GLN A 88 -9.20 -11.52 -2.16
C GLN A 88 -8.73 -10.81 -3.44
N PHE A 89 -9.66 -10.48 -4.33
CA PHE A 89 -9.37 -9.76 -5.56
C PHE A 89 -8.72 -8.40 -5.30
N THR A 90 -9.29 -7.61 -4.39
CA THR A 90 -8.77 -6.28 -4.06
C THR A 90 -7.40 -6.37 -3.38
N ALA A 91 -7.22 -7.28 -2.41
CA ALA A 91 -5.93 -7.47 -1.76
C ALA A 91 -4.79 -7.87 -2.72
N PHE A 92 -5.06 -8.77 -3.68
CA PHE A 92 -4.03 -9.24 -4.62
C PHE A 92 -3.81 -8.31 -5.81
N LEU A 93 -4.84 -7.61 -6.28
CA LEU A 93 -4.71 -6.66 -7.40
C LEU A 93 -4.19 -5.28 -6.95
N GLN A 94 -3.94 -5.10 -5.65
CA GLN A 94 -3.54 -3.85 -5.05
C GLN A 94 -2.20 -3.30 -5.55
N PHE A 95 -1.36 -4.12 -6.19
CA PHE A 95 -0.12 -3.65 -6.79
C PHE A 95 -0.35 -2.56 -7.84
N LEU A 96 -1.41 -2.65 -8.66
CA LEU A 96 -1.69 -1.63 -9.69
C LEU A 96 -1.88 -0.23 -9.08
N PRO A 97 -2.84 0.01 -8.17
CA PRO A 97 -3.04 1.34 -7.60
C PRO A 97 -1.85 1.82 -6.77
N ILE A 98 -1.15 0.93 -6.06
CA ILE A 98 0.03 1.29 -5.26
C ILE A 98 1.17 1.78 -6.16
N PHE A 99 1.52 1.02 -7.20
CA PHE A 99 2.60 1.40 -8.12
C PHE A 99 2.25 2.64 -8.93
N ALA A 100 1.03 2.71 -9.48
CA ALA A 100 0.57 3.87 -10.23
C ALA A 100 0.57 5.14 -9.34
N GLY A 101 0.05 5.02 -8.12
CA GLY A 101 0.05 6.09 -7.13
C GLY A 101 1.46 6.54 -6.76
N SER A 102 2.36 5.60 -6.45
CA SER A 102 3.74 5.93 -6.07
C SER A 102 4.52 6.59 -7.20
N TYR A 103 4.36 6.10 -8.43
CA TYR A 103 4.93 6.76 -9.60
C TYR A 103 4.41 8.20 -9.76
N LEU A 104 3.08 8.39 -9.67
CA LEU A 104 2.45 9.69 -9.81
C LEU A 104 2.88 10.66 -8.70
N GLY A 105 2.86 10.24 -7.44
CA GLY A 105 3.29 11.06 -6.31
C GLY A 105 4.77 11.46 -6.41
N GLY A 106 5.63 10.52 -6.81
CA GLY A 106 7.05 10.78 -7.01
C GLY A 106 7.33 11.67 -8.23
N PHE A 107 6.54 11.54 -9.30
CA PHE A 107 6.63 12.42 -10.45
C PHE A 107 6.22 13.85 -10.09
N LEU A 108 5.05 14.04 -9.47
CA LEU A 108 4.55 15.36 -9.08
C LEU A 108 5.53 16.08 -8.15
N LYS A 109 6.09 15.38 -7.15
CA LYS A 109 7.06 15.96 -6.21
C LYS A 109 8.42 16.34 -6.82
N ARG A 110 8.73 15.82 -8.01
CA ARG A 110 9.94 16.20 -8.78
C ARG A 110 9.66 17.30 -9.79
N ALA A 111 8.42 17.38 -10.27
CA ALA A 111 8.00 18.37 -11.27
C ALA A 111 7.68 19.74 -10.63
N PHE A 112 7.19 19.74 -9.38
CA PHE A 112 6.82 20.93 -8.61
C PHE A 112 7.55 20.95 -7.26
#